data_AF-A0A949LF83-F1
#
_entry.id   AF-A0A949LF83-F1
#
_cell.length_a   1.000
_cell.length_b   1.000
_cell.length_c   1.000
_cell.angle_alpha   90.00
_cell.angle_beta   90.00
_cell.angle_gamma   90.00
#
_symmetry.space_group_name_H-M   'P 1'
#
loop_
_entity.id
_entity.type
_entity.pdbx_description
1 polymer ?
#
loop_
_entity_poly.entity_id
_entity_poly.type
_entity_poly.pdbx_seq_one_letter_code
_entity_poly.pdbx_strand_id
1 'polypeptide(L)'
;MKTRSALLLMFMIAVPAAAMFSHRIPADVRRAVREQMGRLTAAVMPAKSVGGRANVGGPSAGGPSDGSAAPGAATNSPAPVAAPVAAPVAAVAPAAAGDPRSAALDSRPAVADFAAEDIAGRLAKLGAIGFECRPLAGGGGAHVASCSVPLDGSGQLLRVFHVTGGDARSAAISLLDDVASWRHRVGMQRASAEPAGAGERSLRF
;
A
#
# COMPACT_ATOMS: atom_id res chain seq x y z
N MET A 1 -26.62 -5.00 34.33
CA MET A 1 -25.26 -4.41 34.46
C MET A 1 -24.14 -5.32 33.96
N LYS A 2 -24.24 -6.65 34.08
CA LYS A 2 -23.20 -7.62 33.66
C LYS A 2 -22.84 -7.58 32.16
N THR A 3 -23.81 -7.34 31.29
CA THR A 3 -23.62 -7.30 29.81
C THR A 3 -22.77 -6.11 29.36
N ARG A 4 -22.96 -4.94 29.97
CA ARG A 4 -22.17 -3.74 29.64
C ARG A 4 -20.69 -3.92 30.03
N SER A 5 -20.43 -4.51 31.20
CA SER A 5 -19.07 -4.84 31.63
C SER A 5 -18.40 -5.86 30.71
N ALA A 6 -19.12 -6.91 30.29
CA ALA A 6 -18.56 -7.92 29.38
C ALA A 6 -18.21 -7.32 28.01
N LEU A 7 -19.05 -6.44 27.48
CA LEU A 7 -18.83 -5.79 26.18
C LEU A 7 -17.64 -4.82 26.24
N LEU A 8 -17.50 -4.05 27.33
CA LEU A 8 -16.35 -3.17 27.54
C LEU A 8 -15.03 -3.96 27.70
N LEU A 9 -15.05 -5.07 28.44
CA LEU A 9 -13.88 -5.94 28.58
C LEU A 9 -13.45 -6.52 27.23
N MET A 10 -14.42 -6.97 26.42
CA MET A 10 -14.16 -7.50 25.08
C MET A 10 -13.56 -6.42 24.17
N PHE A 11 -14.09 -5.19 24.21
CA PHE A 11 -13.57 -4.07 23.42
C PHE A 11 -12.15 -3.66 23.84
N MET A 12 -11.87 -3.62 25.15
CA MET A 12 -10.54 -3.31 25.68
C MET A 12 -9.48 -4.33 25.28
N ILE A 13 -9.85 -5.59 25.03
CA ILE A 13 -8.92 -6.63 24.58
C ILE A 13 -8.81 -6.65 23.04
N ALA A 14 -9.95 -6.53 22.35
CA ALA A 14 -10.00 -6.65 20.89
C ALA A 14 -9.28 -5.50 20.17
N VAL A 15 -9.40 -4.26 20.67
CA VAL A 15 -8.81 -3.08 20.01
C VAL A 15 -7.27 -3.11 20.02
N PRO A 16 -6.57 -3.34 21.16
CA PRO A 16 -5.12 -3.47 21.17
C PRO A 16 -4.61 -4.66 20.37
N ALA A 17 -5.32 -5.80 20.42
CA ALA A 17 -4.96 -6.96 19.61
C ALA A 17 -5.04 -6.65 18.11
N ALA A 18 -6.13 -6.03 17.65
CA ALA A 18 -6.27 -5.61 16.26
C ALA A 18 -5.17 -4.63 15.83
N ALA A 19 -4.79 -3.69 16.71
CA ALA A 19 -3.71 -2.75 16.44
C ALA A 19 -2.34 -3.45 16.30
N MET A 20 -2.01 -4.40 17.20
CA MET A 20 -0.77 -5.16 17.14
C MET A 20 -0.69 -6.09 15.92
N PHE A 21 -1.83 -6.68 15.51
CA PHE A 21 -1.87 -7.61 14.38
C PHE A 21 -2.12 -6.94 13.02
N SER A 22 -2.37 -5.62 12.98
CA SER A 22 -2.60 -4.86 11.76
C SER A 22 -1.43 -4.98 10.75
N HIS A 23 -0.19 -5.10 11.24
CA HIS A 23 0.99 -5.22 10.39
C HIS A 23 1.17 -6.59 9.73
N ARG A 24 0.41 -7.62 10.16
CA ARG A 24 0.55 -9.00 9.66
C ARG A 24 -0.64 -9.52 8.87
N ILE A 25 -1.66 -8.71 8.59
CA ILE A 25 -2.84 -9.21 7.86
C ILE A 25 -2.50 -9.39 6.37
N PRO A 26 -2.44 -10.63 5.85
CA PRO A 26 -2.19 -10.90 4.44
C PRO A 26 -3.28 -10.25 3.58
N ALA A 27 -2.94 -9.82 2.37
CA ALA A 27 -3.88 -9.17 1.46
C ALA A 27 -5.12 -10.05 1.17
N ASP A 28 -4.95 -11.37 1.16
CA ASP A 28 -6.00 -12.34 0.88
C ASP A 28 -7.07 -12.38 1.97
N VAL A 29 -6.66 -12.25 3.24
CA VAL A 29 -7.59 -12.21 4.38
C VAL A 29 -8.44 -10.94 4.34
N ARG A 30 -7.84 -9.80 3.94
CA ARG A 30 -8.58 -8.53 3.79
C ARG A 30 -9.62 -8.60 2.67
N ARG A 31 -9.36 -9.34 1.59
CA ARG A 31 -10.33 -9.56 0.51
C ARG A 31 -11.49 -10.45 0.97
N ALA A 32 -11.20 -11.58 1.61
CA ALA A 32 -12.21 -12.49 2.13
C ALA A 32 -13.16 -11.81 3.14
N VAL A 33 -12.62 -11.02 4.07
CA VAL A 33 -13.42 -10.27 5.05
C VAL A 33 -14.30 -9.23 4.37
N ARG A 34 -13.79 -8.52 3.35
CA ARG A 34 -14.58 -7.54 2.60
C ARG A 34 -15.73 -8.20 1.82
N GLU A 35 -15.49 -9.37 1.23
CA GLU A 35 -16.52 -10.15 0.55
C GLU A 35 -17.59 -10.67 1.52
N GLN A 36 -17.20 -11.17 2.69
CA GLN A 36 -18.15 -11.59 3.72
C GLN A 36 -18.95 -10.41 4.28
N MET A 37 -18.30 -9.28 4.55
CA MET A 37 -18.99 -8.08 5.02
C MET A 37 -20.00 -7.60 3.97
N GLY A 38 -19.61 -7.55 2.68
CA GLY A 38 -20.50 -7.18 1.58
C GLY A 38 -21.70 -8.12 1.43
N ARG A 39 -21.51 -9.42 1.64
CA ARG A 39 -22.62 -10.40 1.65
C ARG A 39 -23.57 -10.19 2.83
N LEU A 40 -23.04 -9.86 4.01
CA LEU A 40 -23.86 -9.59 5.20
C LEU A 40 -24.62 -8.27 5.08
N THR A 41 -24.01 -7.20 4.56
CA THR A 41 -24.74 -5.94 4.29
C THR A 41 -25.80 -6.11 3.20
N ALA A 42 -25.53 -6.90 2.17
CA ALA A 42 -26.52 -7.23 1.14
C ALA A 42 -27.70 -8.06 1.69
N ALA A 43 -27.46 -8.91 2.69
CA ALA A 43 -28.51 -9.71 3.33
C ALA A 43 -29.35 -8.92 4.36
N VAL A 44 -28.75 -7.92 5.01
CA VAL A 44 -29.39 -7.14 6.10
C VAL A 44 -30.09 -5.88 5.57
N MET A 45 -29.74 -5.38 4.38
CA MET A 45 -30.54 -4.35 3.72
C MET A 45 -31.65 -5.01 2.90
N PRO A 46 -32.93 -5.01 3.37
CA PRO A 46 -34.03 -5.32 2.49
C PRO A 46 -34.06 -4.22 1.44
N ALA A 47 -33.75 -4.56 0.20
CA ALA A 47 -34.05 -3.72 -0.94
C ALA A 47 -35.53 -3.36 -0.85
N LYS A 48 -35.82 -2.11 -0.51
CA LYS A 48 -37.16 -1.55 -0.60
C LYS A 48 -37.50 -1.58 -2.09
N SER A 49 -38.21 -2.63 -2.49
CA SER A 49 -38.66 -2.86 -3.85
C SER A 49 -39.63 -1.75 -4.23
N VAL A 50 -39.16 -0.74 -4.95
CA VAL A 50 -40.04 0.05 -5.82
C VAL A 50 -40.11 -0.73 -7.13
N GLY A 51 -41.32 -1.17 -7.45
CA GLY A 51 -41.62 -2.26 -8.37
C GLY A 51 -41.11 -2.08 -9.79
N GLY A 52 -40.84 -3.22 -10.44
CA GLY A 52 -40.38 -3.23 -11.82
C GLY A 52 -40.15 -4.62 -12.39
N ARG A 53 -41.20 -5.46 -12.36
CA ARG A 53 -41.48 -6.59 -13.27
C ARG A 53 -40.47 -7.74 -13.39
N ALA A 54 -40.98 -8.90 -12.99
CA ALA A 54 -40.44 -10.24 -13.17
C ALA A 54 -39.98 -10.56 -14.61
N ASN A 55 -38.83 -11.23 -14.71
CA ASN A 55 -38.73 -12.38 -15.60
C ASN A 55 -38.02 -13.52 -14.87
N VAL A 56 -38.75 -14.63 -14.72
CA VAL A 56 -38.37 -15.86 -14.03
C VAL A 56 -37.83 -16.84 -15.05
N GLY A 57 -36.72 -17.49 -14.70
CA GLY A 57 -36.21 -18.71 -15.35
C GLY A 57 -34.69 -18.68 -15.37
N GLY A 58 -33.94 -19.59 -14.76
CA GLY A 58 -34.22 -20.80 -13.99
C GLY A 58 -32.84 -21.41 -13.65
N PRO A 59 -32.71 -22.32 -12.67
CA PRO A 59 -31.43 -22.92 -12.32
C PRO A 59 -31.14 -24.11 -13.25
N SER A 60 -29.92 -24.19 -13.78
CA SER A 60 -29.42 -25.40 -14.44
C SER A 60 -28.15 -25.88 -13.73
N ALA A 61 -28.22 -27.12 -13.26
CA ALA A 61 -27.18 -27.86 -12.57
C ALA A 61 -26.44 -28.80 -13.54
N GLY A 62 -25.19 -29.12 -13.21
CA GLY A 62 -24.37 -30.17 -13.84
C GLY A 62 -23.19 -29.59 -14.64
N GLY A 63 -21.93 -29.97 -14.43
CA GLY A 63 -21.32 -31.03 -13.63
C GLY A 63 -19.79 -30.84 -13.59
N PRO A 64 -19.04 -31.80 -13.00
CA PRO A 64 -17.63 -31.65 -12.67
C PRO A 64 -16.71 -32.09 -13.82
N SER A 65 -15.49 -31.57 -13.87
CA SER A 65 -14.39 -32.18 -14.61
C SER A 65 -13.09 -31.97 -13.87
N ASP A 66 -12.55 -33.10 -13.43
CA ASP A 66 -11.22 -33.30 -12.90
C ASP A 66 -10.13 -32.92 -13.92
N GLY A 67 -9.05 -32.34 -13.42
CA GLY A 67 -7.87 -31.95 -14.18
C GLY A 67 -6.64 -31.96 -13.28
N SER A 68 -6.26 -33.17 -12.87
CA SER A 68 -5.05 -33.52 -12.15
C SER A 68 -3.77 -33.04 -12.87
N ALA A 69 -2.92 -32.30 -12.17
CA ALA A 69 -1.47 -32.29 -12.39
C ALA A 69 -0.75 -31.91 -11.08
N ALA A 70 0.13 -32.81 -10.65
CA ALA A 70 0.82 -32.85 -9.36
C ALA A 70 2.05 -31.89 -9.28
N PRO A 71 2.68 -31.74 -8.09
CA PRO A 71 3.56 -30.63 -7.75
C PRO A 71 5.06 -30.94 -7.92
N GLY A 72 5.82 -29.95 -8.39
CA GLY A 72 7.27 -29.93 -8.37
C GLY A 72 7.80 -29.04 -7.26
N ALA A 73 8.46 -29.65 -6.27
CA ALA A 73 9.13 -29.00 -5.15
C ALA A 73 10.45 -28.35 -5.57
N ALA A 74 10.74 -27.16 -5.03
CA ALA A 74 12.11 -26.70 -4.80
C ALA A 74 12.14 -25.72 -3.62
N THR A 75 12.36 -26.32 -2.45
CA THR A 75 13.01 -25.81 -1.25
C THR A 75 14.05 -24.71 -1.52
N ASN A 76 13.97 -23.58 -0.80
CA ASN A 76 15.11 -23.02 -0.06
C ASN A 76 14.67 -21.86 0.85
N SER A 77 14.62 -22.19 2.14
CA SER A 77 14.39 -21.31 3.28
C SER A 77 15.71 -21.25 4.06
N PRO A 78 16.34 -20.08 4.28
CA PRO A 78 17.41 -19.99 5.26
C PRO A 78 16.83 -19.74 6.67
N ALA A 79 17.24 -20.62 7.58
CA ALA A 79 16.81 -20.73 8.96
C ALA A 79 17.23 -19.52 9.83
N PRO A 80 16.46 -19.23 10.91
CA PRO A 80 16.80 -18.24 11.93
C PRO A 80 17.84 -18.80 12.91
N VAL A 81 18.89 -18.03 13.19
CA VAL A 81 19.89 -18.36 14.20
C VAL A 81 19.42 -17.88 15.57
N ALA A 82 19.61 -18.76 16.56
CA ALA A 82 19.09 -18.71 17.92
C ALA A 82 19.52 -17.51 18.76
N ALA A 83 18.63 -17.11 19.66
CA ALA A 83 18.90 -16.26 20.83
C ALA A 83 19.70 -17.01 21.90
N PRO A 84 20.33 -16.27 22.83
CA PRO A 84 20.28 -16.64 24.24
C PRO A 84 19.65 -15.57 25.13
N VAL A 85 19.14 -16.09 26.25
CA VAL A 85 18.21 -15.56 27.25
C VAL A 85 18.92 -14.77 28.37
N ALA A 86 18.10 -13.98 29.12
CA ALA A 86 18.28 -13.47 30.50
C ALA A 86 18.85 -12.04 30.62
N ALA A 87 18.37 -11.11 31.47
CA ALA A 87 17.26 -10.99 32.43
C ALA A 87 17.25 -9.49 32.92
N PRO A 88 16.27 -9.04 33.76
CA PRO A 88 15.73 -7.67 33.79
C PRO A 88 16.38 -6.75 34.84
N VAL A 89 16.32 -5.41 34.68
CA VAL A 89 15.99 -4.46 35.77
C VAL A 89 15.63 -3.06 35.21
N ALA A 90 14.71 -2.40 35.93
CA ALA A 90 14.60 -0.95 36.18
C ALA A 90 13.78 -0.09 35.20
N ALA A 91 12.56 0.17 35.66
CA ALA A 91 11.80 1.38 35.34
C ALA A 91 12.59 2.65 35.74
N VAL A 92 12.69 3.60 34.82
CA VAL A 92 12.88 5.02 35.14
C VAL A 92 11.89 5.83 34.32
N ALA A 93 11.21 6.73 35.03
CA ALA A 93 10.17 7.64 34.56
C ALA A 93 10.70 8.73 33.59
N PRO A 94 9.83 9.56 33.00
CA PRO A 94 10.18 10.41 31.86
C PRO A 94 10.92 11.68 32.31
N ALA A 95 12.03 11.99 31.64
CA ALA A 95 12.71 13.28 31.76
C ALA A 95 12.72 13.99 30.40
N ALA A 96 12.26 15.23 30.44
CA ALA A 96 12.13 16.15 29.34
C ALA A 96 13.49 16.63 28.78
N ALA A 97 13.39 17.25 27.60
CA ALA A 97 14.33 18.19 26.99
C ALA A 97 15.64 17.62 26.40
N GLY A 98 15.72 17.69 25.06
CA GLY A 98 16.94 17.46 24.30
C GLY A 98 16.68 17.35 22.80
N ASP A 99 16.43 18.47 22.15
CA ASP A 99 16.58 18.63 20.68
C ASP A 99 17.99 18.18 20.25
N PRO A 100 18.15 17.37 19.19
CA PRO A 100 19.37 17.41 18.38
C PRO A 100 19.05 18.07 17.05
N ARG A 101 18.89 19.40 17.08
CA ARG A 101 18.95 20.24 15.88
C ARG A 101 20.34 20.86 15.80
N SER A 102 21.00 20.62 14.67
CA SER A 102 22.09 21.43 14.10
C SER A 102 23.50 21.26 14.67
N ALA A 103 24.27 20.35 14.06
CA ALA A 103 25.70 20.53 13.82
C ALA A 103 26.22 19.56 12.72
N ALA A 104 25.77 19.73 11.47
CA ALA A 104 26.43 19.16 10.29
C ALA A 104 26.06 19.94 9.01
N LEU A 105 26.27 21.26 9.03
CA LEU A 105 26.73 22.02 7.86
C LEU A 105 28.26 21.83 7.85
N ASP A 106 29.03 21.71 6.77
CA ASP A 106 28.82 22.06 5.39
C ASP A 106 29.95 21.35 4.62
N SER A 107 29.61 20.40 3.76
CA SER A 107 30.50 19.93 2.67
C SER A 107 29.61 19.24 1.63
N ARG A 108 28.53 19.92 1.25
CA ARG A 108 27.65 19.49 0.18
C ARG A 108 28.19 20.15 -1.11
N PRO A 109 28.62 19.38 -2.12
CA PRO A 109 29.07 19.98 -3.36
C PRO A 109 27.86 20.63 -4.05
N ALA A 110 27.87 21.96 -4.18
CA ALA A 110 26.81 22.76 -4.80
C ALA A 110 26.39 22.27 -6.20
N VAL A 111 27.24 21.49 -6.88
CA VAL A 111 26.95 20.88 -8.19
C VAL A 111 25.91 19.75 -8.09
N ALA A 112 25.81 19.05 -6.95
CA ALA A 112 24.77 18.06 -6.72
C ALA A 112 23.38 18.68 -6.58
N ASP A 113 23.31 19.97 -6.22
CA ASP A 113 22.05 20.66 -5.92
C ASP A 113 21.31 21.08 -7.18
N PHE A 114 22.03 21.61 -8.17
CA PHE A 114 21.45 21.96 -9.47
C PHE A 114 20.91 20.73 -10.23
N ALA A 115 21.62 19.60 -10.16
CA ALA A 115 21.15 18.36 -10.79
C ALA A 115 19.94 17.77 -10.06
N ALA A 116 19.88 17.91 -8.73
CA ALA A 116 18.73 17.49 -7.94
C ALA A 116 17.49 18.33 -8.24
N GLU A 117 17.64 19.63 -8.50
CA GLU A 117 16.54 20.54 -8.82
C GLU A 117 15.90 20.24 -10.18
N ASP A 118 16.70 19.97 -11.22
CA ASP A 118 16.16 19.53 -12.52
C ASP A 118 15.40 18.20 -12.41
N ILE A 119 15.95 17.22 -11.66
CA ILE A 119 15.28 15.94 -11.45
C ILE A 119 13.97 16.12 -10.67
N ALA A 120 13.97 16.95 -9.62
CA ALA A 120 12.75 17.26 -8.87
C ALA A 120 11.69 17.92 -9.76
N GLY A 121 12.10 18.84 -10.65
CA GLY A 121 11.20 19.45 -11.65
C GLY A 121 10.62 18.43 -12.63
N ARG A 122 11.41 17.44 -13.08
CA ARG A 122 10.94 16.36 -13.97
C ARG A 122 10.01 15.39 -13.23
N LEU A 123 10.31 15.04 -11.98
CA LEU A 123 9.44 14.23 -11.13
C LEU A 123 8.09 14.95 -10.88
N ALA A 124 8.11 16.25 -10.62
CA ALA A 124 6.91 17.05 -10.44
C ALA A 124 6.03 17.09 -11.71
N LYS A 125 6.64 17.18 -12.91
CA LYS A 125 5.92 17.06 -14.20
C LYS A 125 5.23 15.70 -14.38
N LEU A 126 5.76 14.64 -13.76
CA LEU A 126 5.15 13.31 -13.74
C LEU A 126 4.05 13.17 -12.67
N GLY A 127 3.82 14.21 -11.87
CA GLY A 127 2.85 14.25 -10.77
C GLY A 127 3.41 13.78 -9.43
N ALA A 128 4.73 13.63 -9.29
CA ALA A 128 5.32 13.26 -8.02
C ALA A 128 5.21 14.41 -6.99
N ILE A 129 4.95 14.04 -5.75
CA ILE A 129 4.80 14.89 -4.57
C ILE A 129 5.85 14.45 -3.57
N GLY A 130 6.71 15.40 -3.19
CA GLY A 130 7.85 15.14 -2.34
C GLY A 130 8.93 14.36 -3.09
N PHE A 131 10.16 14.87 -3.05
CA PHE A 131 11.34 14.15 -3.49
C PHE A 131 12.35 14.23 -2.36
N GLU A 132 12.88 13.07 -1.98
CA GLU A 132 13.87 12.96 -0.94
C GLU A 132 14.97 12.01 -1.36
N CYS A 133 16.22 12.44 -1.22
CA CYS A 133 17.38 11.58 -1.43
C CYS A 133 18.27 11.66 -0.19
N ARG A 134 18.49 10.52 0.46
CA ARG A 134 19.30 10.42 1.68
C ARG A 134 20.41 9.40 1.50
N PRO A 135 21.60 9.63 2.08
CA PRO A 135 22.63 8.60 2.15
C PRO A 135 22.15 7.46 3.06
N LEU A 136 22.45 6.22 2.66
CA LEU A 136 22.16 5.03 3.45
C LEU A 136 23.28 4.79 4.46
N ALA A 137 22.93 4.65 5.74
CA ALA A 137 23.90 4.34 6.80
C ALA A 137 24.50 2.94 6.55
N GLY A 138 25.84 2.83 6.59
CA GLY A 138 26.53 1.55 6.33
C GLY A 138 27.78 1.62 5.45
N GLY A 139 28.23 2.82 5.05
CA GLY A 139 29.60 3.03 4.53
C GLY A 139 29.82 2.76 3.04
N GLY A 140 28.81 2.36 2.28
CA GLY A 140 28.95 2.07 0.84
C GLY A 140 28.77 3.27 -0.10
N GLY A 141 28.58 4.48 0.42
CA GLY A 141 28.21 5.64 -0.40
C GLY A 141 26.83 5.51 -1.07
N ALA A 142 26.06 4.46 -0.75
CA ALA A 142 24.75 4.23 -1.33
C ALA A 142 23.76 5.31 -0.91
N HIS A 143 22.86 5.67 -1.82
CA HIS A 143 21.77 6.60 -1.56
C HIS A 143 20.43 5.93 -1.78
N VAL A 144 19.44 6.34 -0.99
CA VAL A 144 18.04 5.99 -1.19
C VAL A 144 17.32 7.25 -1.68
N ALA A 145 16.66 7.13 -2.83
CA ALA A 145 15.77 8.16 -3.36
C ALA A 145 14.31 7.70 -3.22
N SER A 146 13.43 8.59 -2.78
CA SER A 146 12.00 8.31 -2.63
C SER A 146 11.12 9.47 -3.10
N CYS A 147 9.95 9.13 -3.62
CA CYS A 147 8.89 10.09 -3.94
C CYS A 147 7.51 9.44 -3.84
N SER A 148 6.45 10.25 -3.76
CA SER A 148 5.06 9.77 -3.76
C SER A 148 4.32 10.25 -4.99
N VAL A 149 3.46 9.44 -5.60
CA VAL A 149 2.63 9.86 -6.74
C VAL A 149 1.17 9.53 -6.46
N PRO A 150 0.22 10.48 -6.63
CA PRO A 150 -1.19 10.20 -6.43
C PRO A 150 -1.73 9.21 -7.46
N LEU A 151 -2.49 8.24 -6.97
CA LEU A 151 -3.16 7.20 -7.75
C LEU A 151 -4.55 7.62 -8.21
N ASP A 152 -5.16 8.56 -7.50
CA ASP A 152 -6.50 9.05 -7.76
C ASP A 152 -6.55 10.58 -7.87
N GLY A 153 -7.64 11.11 -8.40
CA GLY A 153 -7.82 12.56 -8.55
C GLY A 153 -8.02 13.30 -7.21
N SER A 154 -8.27 12.57 -6.12
CA SER A 154 -8.44 13.15 -4.78
C SER A 154 -7.11 13.36 -4.04
N GLY A 155 -6.05 12.67 -4.47
CA GLY A 155 -4.77 12.67 -3.78
C GLY A 155 -4.76 11.89 -2.46
N GLN A 156 -5.86 11.22 -2.09
CA GLN A 156 -5.93 10.40 -0.88
C GLN A 156 -5.15 9.11 -0.99
N LEU A 157 -5.05 8.55 -2.21
CA LEU A 157 -4.30 7.34 -2.45
C LEU A 157 -2.96 7.68 -3.08
N LEU A 158 -1.88 7.48 -2.34
CA LEU A 158 -0.51 7.72 -2.81
C LEU A 158 0.22 6.39 -3.08
N ARG A 159 0.99 6.36 -4.16
CA ARG A 159 1.97 5.31 -4.43
C ARG A 159 3.36 5.84 -4.11
N VAL A 160 4.04 5.18 -3.17
CA VAL A 160 5.40 5.53 -2.79
C VAL A 160 6.38 4.71 -3.63
N PHE A 161 7.39 5.39 -4.19
CA PHE A 161 8.51 4.79 -4.88
C PHE A 161 9.77 4.96 -4.04
N HIS A 162 10.59 3.92 -4.01
CA HIS A 162 11.89 3.93 -3.35
C HIS A 162 12.87 3.19 -4.24
N VAL A 163 14.03 3.79 -4.48
CA VAL A 163 15.11 3.19 -5.26
C VAL A 163 16.43 3.46 -4.56
N THR A 164 17.32 2.47 -4.61
CA THR A 164 18.69 2.60 -4.10
C THR A 164 19.66 2.73 -5.26
N GLY A 165 20.69 3.55 -5.08
CA GLY A 165 21.76 3.75 -6.07
C GLY A 165 23.13 3.81 -5.39
N GLY A 166 24.19 3.61 -6.17
CA GLY A 166 25.57 3.71 -5.69
C GLY A 166 26.00 5.14 -5.36
N ASP A 167 25.23 6.13 -5.81
CA ASP A 167 25.38 7.55 -5.53
C ASP A 167 24.00 8.25 -5.59
N ALA A 168 23.93 9.51 -5.15
CA ALA A 168 22.67 10.26 -5.12
C ALA A 168 22.04 10.46 -6.51
N ARG A 169 22.86 10.69 -7.54
CA ARG A 169 22.40 10.96 -8.90
C ARG A 169 21.89 9.69 -9.56
N SER A 170 22.59 8.57 -9.43
CA SER A 170 22.13 7.28 -9.94
C SER A 170 20.83 6.84 -9.27
N ALA A 171 20.69 7.02 -7.95
CA ALA A 171 19.42 6.75 -7.25
C ALA A 171 18.26 7.61 -7.78
N ALA A 172 18.51 8.92 -7.99
CA ALA A 172 17.49 9.86 -8.46
C ALA A 172 17.07 9.63 -9.92
N ILE A 173 18.01 9.27 -10.81
CA ILE A 173 17.72 8.91 -12.21
C ILE A 173 16.90 7.62 -12.25
N SER A 174 17.30 6.58 -11.52
CA SER A 174 16.55 5.33 -11.47
C SER A 174 15.14 5.52 -10.92
N LEU A 175 14.97 6.40 -9.92
CA LEU A 175 13.65 6.77 -9.41
C LEU A 175 12.78 7.44 -10.48
N LEU A 176 13.35 8.38 -11.25
CA LEU A 176 12.64 9.03 -12.35
C LEU A 176 12.17 8.02 -13.40
N ASP A 177 13.05 7.11 -13.81
CA ASP A 177 12.76 6.09 -14.82
C ASP A 177 11.67 5.12 -14.35
N ASP A 178 11.69 4.71 -13.08
CA ASP A 178 10.66 3.88 -12.47
C ASP A 178 9.29 4.56 -12.45
N VAL A 179 9.26 5.84 -12.06
CA VAL A 179 8.03 6.63 -12.04
C VAL A 179 7.49 6.85 -13.46
N ALA A 180 8.34 7.20 -14.42
CA ALA A 180 7.97 7.39 -15.81
C ALA A 180 7.39 6.10 -16.42
N SER A 181 8.07 4.98 -16.20
CA SER A 181 7.64 3.65 -16.67
C SER A 181 6.31 3.24 -16.04
N TRP A 182 6.13 3.50 -14.75
CA TRP A 182 4.87 3.22 -14.07
C TRP A 182 3.72 4.10 -14.62
N ARG A 183 3.95 5.41 -14.80
CA ARG A 183 2.94 6.33 -15.37
C ARG A 183 2.51 5.89 -16.76
N HIS A 184 3.45 5.45 -17.59
CA HIS A 184 3.14 4.93 -18.93
C HIS A 184 2.21 3.71 -18.85
N ARG A 185 2.51 2.73 -17.98
CA ARG A 185 1.66 1.55 -17.78
C ARG A 185 0.25 1.90 -17.29
N VAL A 186 0.12 2.85 -16.36
CA VAL A 186 -1.19 3.29 -15.85
C VAL A 186 -1.99 4.01 -16.93
N GLY A 187 -1.36 4.83 -17.77
CA GLY A 187 -2.00 5.44 -18.92
C GLY A 187 -2.60 4.40 -19.87
N MET A 188 -1.86 3.33 -20.17
CA MET A 188 -2.33 2.23 -21.02
C MET A 188 -3.50 1.45 -20.39
N GLN A 189 -3.44 1.19 -19.08
CA GLN A 189 -4.52 0.51 -18.36
C GLN A 189 -5.81 1.34 -18.35
N ARG A 190 -5.70 2.66 -18.16
CA ARG A 190 -6.86 3.55 -18.16
C ARG A 190 -7.49 3.67 -19.54
N ALA A 191 -6.68 3.79 -20.60
CA ALA A 191 -7.16 3.80 -21.97
C ALA A 191 -7.86 2.48 -22.36
N SER A 192 -7.39 1.35 -21.82
CA SER A 192 -8.01 0.03 -22.08
C SER A 192 -9.28 -0.20 -21.25
N ALA A 193 -9.38 0.41 -20.06
CA ALA A 193 -10.50 0.24 -19.14
C ALA A 193 -11.68 1.19 -19.42
N GLU A 194 -11.51 2.21 -20.27
CA GLU A 194 -12.60 3.07 -20.73
C GLU A 194 -13.46 2.27 -21.72
N PRO A 195 -14.61 1.72 -21.29
CA PRO A 195 -15.44 0.89 -22.14
C PRO A 195 -16.13 1.81 -23.16
N ALA A 196 -16.28 1.32 -24.39
CA ALA A 196 -16.97 1.95 -25.52
C ALA A 196 -18.50 2.15 -25.30
N GLY A 197 -18.95 2.48 -24.08
CA GLY A 197 -20.34 2.65 -23.68
C GLY A 197 -20.84 4.10 -23.74
N ALA A 198 -20.02 5.08 -24.11
CA ALA A 198 -20.45 6.48 -24.25
C ALA A 198 -21.21 6.77 -25.56
N GLY A 199 -21.53 5.74 -26.36
CA GLY A 199 -22.22 5.88 -27.66
C GLY A 199 -23.73 5.62 -27.66
N GLU A 200 -24.32 5.00 -26.63
CA GLU A 200 -25.74 4.62 -26.65
C GLU A 200 -26.53 5.31 -25.54
N ARG A 201 -27.03 6.51 -25.84
CA ARG A 201 -28.33 7.07 -25.38
C ARG A 201 -28.47 8.51 -25.85
N SER A 202 -28.38 8.71 -27.17
CA SER A 202 -28.97 9.89 -27.80
C SER A 202 -30.13 9.44 -28.65
N LEU A 203 -31.27 10.10 -28.46
CA LEU A 203 -32.48 10.13 -29.28
C LEU A 203 -33.40 8.90 -29.21
N ARG A 204 -34.43 9.01 -28.35
CA ARG A 204 -35.82 8.90 -28.80
C ARG A 204 -36.66 10.00 -28.13
N PHE A 205 -37.06 10.96 -28.95
CA PHE A 205 -38.18 11.88 -28.69
C PHE A 205 -39.50 11.14 -28.86
#